data_AF-A0A2J7PWI3-F1
#
_entry.id   AF-A0A2J7PWI3-F1
#
_cell.length_a   1.000
_cell.length_b   1.000
_cell.length_c   1.000
_cell.angle_alpha   90.00
_cell.angle_beta   90.00
_cell.angle_gamma   90.00
#
_symmetry.space_group_name_H-M   'P 1'
#
loop_
_entity.id
_entity.type
_entity.pdbx_description
1 polymer ?
#
loop_
_entity_poly.entity_id
_entity_poly.type
_entity_poly.pdbx_seq_one_letter_code
_entity_poly.pdbx_strand_id
1 'polypeptide(L)'
;VEKSCGEVTRQNCSYFVNPGYPSSITNMLACILVIEKAHPDVSQIRLDFFMFELLGPTNGTCIDDQFIVTGQNTNSITPIICGINTGQHIYMDVDTVTGPLQLNMLTMRNNLPRSFKIKITQIKKGSPLEAPRNCFQYYRGVQGSIESFNYQAMKGSNLPIIPGYMNNLNYAICIHKEPGYCSVTYTSTAPDGTAYPFQLTNVDQDGHPLIPPGQAGAEIFNCPDDYIVINGIRLCGERLNDASVQLDFTRNYPVTGK
;
A
#
# COMPACT_ATOMS: atom_id res chain seq x y z
N VAL A 1 9.02 -20.69 7.80
CA VAL A 1 8.06 -21.33 8.75
C VAL A 1 6.75 -20.57 8.67
N GLU A 2 5.61 -21.25 8.67
CA GLU A 2 4.29 -20.59 8.74
C GLU A 2 3.84 -20.48 10.20
N LYS A 3 3.17 -19.38 10.52
CA LYS A 3 2.69 -19.00 11.85
C LYS A 3 1.29 -18.42 11.74
N SER A 4 0.44 -18.75 12.70
CA SER A 4 -0.95 -18.31 12.73
C SER A 4 -1.27 -17.54 14.02
N CYS A 5 -2.56 -17.42 14.33
CA CYS A 5 -3.08 -16.59 15.39
C CYS A 5 -2.60 -17.03 16.78
N GLY A 6 -2.24 -16.05 17.60
CA GLY A 6 -1.77 -16.26 18.97
C GLY A 6 -0.32 -16.73 19.07
N GLU A 7 0.37 -16.95 17.94
CA GLU A 7 1.75 -17.40 17.95
C GLU A 7 2.75 -16.25 18.08
N VAL A 8 3.99 -16.62 18.40
CA VAL A 8 5.16 -15.75 18.41
C VAL A 8 6.15 -16.27 17.36
N THR A 9 6.82 -15.35 16.66
CA THR A 9 7.94 -15.69 15.79
C THR A 9 9.13 -14.77 16.03
N ARG A 10 10.27 -15.39 16.26
CA ARG A 10 11.59 -14.74 16.22
C ARG A 10 12.36 -15.09 14.94
N GLN A 11 11.84 -16.04 14.15
CA GLN A 11 12.53 -16.56 12.99
C GLN A 11 12.44 -15.57 11.83
N ASN A 12 13.58 -15.31 11.19
CA ASN A 12 13.60 -14.55 9.94
C ASN A 12 13.02 -15.40 8.78
N CYS A 13 12.37 -14.76 7.82
CA CYS A 13 11.67 -15.43 6.71
C CYS A 13 10.56 -16.40 7.21
N SER A 14 9.79 -15.95 8.20
CA SER A 14 8.53 -16.60 8.59
C SER A 14 7.35 -16.09 7.75
N TYR A 15 6.20 -16.73 7.85
CA TYR A 15 4.97 -16.31 7.20
C TYR A 15 3.85 -16.21 8.24
N PHE A 16 3.04 -15.16 8.15
CA PHE A 16 1.79 -15.02 8.89
C PHE A 16 0.63 -15.48 8.00
N VAL A 17 -0.11 -16.50 8.44
CA VAL A 17 -1.20 -17.11 7.67
C VAL A 17 -2.49 -17.21 8.47
N ASN A 18 -3.62 -17.12 7.77
CA ASN A 18 -4.91 -17.35 8.41
C ASN A 18 -5.03 -18.79 8.94
N PRO A 19 -5.82 -19.03 10.00
CA PRO A 19 -6.11 -20.38 10.46
C PRO A 19 -6.67 -21.22 9.32
N GLY A 20 -6.08 -22.41 9.12
CA GLY A 20 -6.51 -23.35 8.07
C GLY A 20 -6.05 -22.99 6.65
N TYR A 21 -5.14 -22.03 6.47
CA TYR A 21 -4.52 -21.74 5.16
C TYR A 21 -3.99 -23.04 4.50
N PRO A 22 -4.21 -23.27 3.19
CA PRO A 22 -4.64 -22.33 2.16
C PRO A 22 -6.16 -22.07 2.06
N SER A 23 -6.98 -22.73 2.88
CA SER A 23 -8.43 -22.47 2.89
C SER A 23 -8.73 -21.07 3.46
N SER A 24 -9.74 -20.41 2.92
CA SER A 24 -10.22 -19.13 3.42
C SER A 24 -10.92 -19.27 4.77
N ILE A 25 -10.85 -18.22 5.59
CA ILE A 25 -11.71 -18.06 6.77
C ILE A 25 -13.00 -17.34 6.36
N THR A 26 -14.13 -17.69 6.96
CA THR A 26 -15.42 -17.04 6.66
C THR A 26 -16.03 -16.30 7.84
N ASN A 27 -15.60 -16.62 9.06
CA ASN A 27 -16.15 -16.05 10.28
C ASN A 27 -15.32 -14.85 10.75
N MET A 28 -15.88 -14.09 11.68
CA MET A 28 -15.16 -13.08 12.44
C MET A 28 -13.90 -13.67 13.08
N LEU A 29 -12.83 -12.90 13.09
CA LEU A 29 -11.52 -13.33 13.57
C LEU A 29 -10.79 -12.15 14.20
N ALA A 30 -10.24 -12.35 15.40
CA ALA A 30 -9.21 -11.51 15.96
C ALA A 30 -7.90 -12.32 16.01
N CYS A 31 -7.01 -12.08 15.06
CA CYS A 31 -5.79 -12.86 14.88
C CYS A 31 -4.57 -11.98 15.10
N ILE A 32 -3.75 -12.33 16.07
CA ILE A 32 -2.56 -11.57 16.41
C ILE A 32 -1.35 -12.47 16.22
N LEU A 33 -0.33 -11.99 15.51
CA LEU A 33 0.99 -12.60 15.47
C LEU A 33 2.00 -11.65 16.12
N VAL A 34 2.75 -12.17 17.09
CA VAL A 34 3.81 -11.41 17.76
C VAL A 34 5.15 -11.69 17.07
N ILE A 35 5.86 -10.63 16.70
CA ILE A 35 7.18 -10.70 16.07
C ILE A 35 8.23 -10.18 17.05
N GLU A 36 9.20 -11.04 17.34
CA GLU A 36 10.40 -10.70 18.08
C GLU A 36 11.58 -10.55 17.13
N LYS A 37 12.46 -9.60 17.44
CA LYS A 37 13.68 -9.41 16.65
C LYS A 37 14.58 -10.64 16.73
N ALA A 38 14.93 -11.18 15.57
CA ALA A 38 15.90 -12.26 15.44
C ALA A 38 17.27 -11.84 15.99
N HIS A 39 17.62 -10.56 15.82
CA HIS A 39 18.90 -9.97 16.19
C HIS A 39 18.74 -8.49 16.58
N PRO A 40 19.56 -7.94 17.50
CA PRO A 40 19.52 -6.52 17.86
C PRO A 40 19.68 -5.57 16.66
N ASP A 41 20.54 -5.92 15.71
CA ASP A 41 20.79 -5.12 14.50
C ASP A 41 19.64 -5.11 13.47
N VAL A 42 18.51 -5.77 13.74
CA VAL A 42 17.33 -5.66 12.88
C VAL A 42 16.82 -4.22 12.94
N SER A 43 16.96 -3.51 11.82
CA SER A 43 16.53 -2.13 11.64
C SER A 43 15.18 -2.02 10.95
N GLN A 44 14.80 -3.00 10.13
CA GLN A 44 13.55 -2.98 9.36
C GLN A 44 12.86 -4.34 9.35
N ILE A 45 11.53 -4.30 9.23
CA ILE A 45 10.72 -5.46 8.88
C ILE A 45 10.02 -5.17 7.57
N ARG A 46 10.22 -6.06 6.59
CA ARG A 46 9.49 -6.06 5.32
C ARG A 46 8.40 -7.12 5.38
N LEU A 47 7.19 -6.74 4.99
CA LEU A 47 6.08 -7.65 4.77
C LEU A 47 5.80 -7.76 3.28
N ASP A 48 5.77 -8.98 2.74
CA ASP A 48 5.31 -9.24 1.37
C ASP A 48 3.96 -9.95 1.41
N PHE A 49 2.96 -9.38 0.76
CA PHE A 49 1.58 -9.88 0.73
C PHE A 49 1.40 -10.91 -0.38
N PHE A 50 1.78 -12.16 -0.13
CA PHE A 50 1.57 -13.26 -1.09
C PHE A 50 0.09 -13.56 -1.31
N MET A 51 -0.71 -13.38 -0.26
CA MET A 51 -2.16 -13.38 -0.29
C MET A 51 -2.61 -12.34 0.73
N PHE A 52 -3.45 -11.40 0.34
CA PHE A 52 -4.06 -10.43 1.24
C PHE A 52 -5.40 -10.02 0.65
N GLU A 53 -6.43 -10.70 1.12
CA GLU A 53 -7.80 -10.57 0.65
C GLU A 53 -8.71 -10.39 1.87
N LEU A 54 -8.99 -9.13 2.19
CA LEU A 54 -9.94 -8.72 3.22
C LEU A 54 -11.13 -8.00 2.58
N LEU A 55 -12.18 -7.73 3.35
CA LEU A 55 -13.18 -6.77 2.93
C LEU A 55 -12.56 -5.39 2.74
N GLY A 56 -13.02 -4.69 1.71
CA GLY A 56 -12.60 -3.33 1.40
C GLY A 56 -13.17 -2.29 2.38
N PRO A 57 -12.74 -1.03 2.24
CA PRO A 57 -13.21 0.06 3.09
C PRO A 57 -14.66 0.44 2.77
N THR A 58 -15.38 0.91 3.80
CA THR A 58 -16.67 1.60 3.66
C THR A 58 -16.41 3.10 3.70
N ASN A 59 -16.73 3.81 2.61
CA ASN A 59 -16.46 5.24 2.47
C ASN A 59 -14.99 5.60 2.78
N GLY A 60 -14.05 4.82 2.25
CA GLY A 60 -12.60 5.01 2.46
C GLY A 60 -12.08 4.56 3.82
N THR A 61 -12.93 4.10 4.74
CA THR A 61 -12.52 3.65 6.09
C THR A 61 -12.64 2.13 6.25
N CYS A 62 -11.56 1.50 6.70
CA CYS A 62 -11.55 0.07 7.03
C CYS A 62 -12.30 -0.20 8.33
N ILE A 63 -13.63 -0.37 8.26
CA ILE A 63 -14.48 -0.64 9.45
C ILE A 63 -14.77 -2.13 9.65
N ASP A 64 -14.90 -2.88 8.56
CA ASP A 64 -15.34 -4.29 8.60
C ASP A 64 -14.15 -5.23 8.82
N ASP A 65 -13.08 -5.06 8.04
CA ASP A 65 -11.85 -5.81 8.21
C ASP A 65 -10.67 -4.83 8.29
N GLN A 66 -9.68 -5.13 9.13
CA GLN A 66 -8.54 -4.27 9.42
C GLN A 66 -7.27 -5.09 9.56
N PHE A 67 -6.20 -4.63 8.91
CA PHE A 67 -4.83 -5.00 9.25
C PHE A 67 -4.17 -3.86 10.00
N ILE A 68 -3.70 -4.15 11.22
CA ILE A 68 -3.13 -3.15 12.14
C ILE A 68 -1.78 -3.63 12.62
N VAL A 69 -0.80 -2.74 12.58
CA VAL A 69 0.53 -2.97 13.15
C VAL A 69 0.66 -2.19 14.46
N THR A 70 1.07 -2.86 15.53
CA THR A 70 1.35 -2.24 16.84
C THR A 70 2.78 -2.57 17.30
N GLY A 71 3.33 -1.76 18.21
CA GLY A 71 4.72 -1.91 18.68
C GLY A 71 5.78 -1.41 17.67
N GLN A 72 5.35 -0.66 16.66
CA GLN A 72 6.20 -0.03 15.64
C GLN A 72 6.83 1.29 16.13
N ASN A 73 7.82 1.78 15.37
CA ASN A 73 8.41 3.10 15.61
C ASN A 73 7.35 4.19 15.42
N THR A 74 7.21 5.08 16.40
CA THR A 74 6.22 6.18 16.38
C THR A 74 6.45 7.19 15.25
N ASN A 75 7.64 7.21 14.67
CA ASN A 75 7.96 8.07 13.52
C ASN A 75 7.72 7.38 12.16
N SER A 76 7.40 6.08 12.17
CA SER A 76 7.14 5.26 10.97
C SER A 76 5.87 4.43 11.21
N ILE A 77 4.75 5.12 11.38
CA ILE A 77 3.46 4.48 11.65
C ILE A 77 2.90 3.89 10.34
N THR A 78 2.69 2.58 10.36
CA THR A 78 1.92 1.86 9.34
C THR A 78 0.45 2.25 9.46
N PRO A 79 -0.18 2.78 8.40
CA PRO A 79 -1.62 3.02 8.39
C PRO A 79 -2.40 1.70 8.47
N ILE A 80 -3.65 1.79 8.93
CA ILE A 80 -4.58 0.67 8.85
C ILE A 80 -4.95 0.45 7.40
N ILE A 81 -4.80 -0.79 6.91
CA ILE A 81 -5.16 -1.16 5.54
C ILE A 81 -6.15 -2.32 5.53
N CYS A 82 -6.95 -2.39 4.48
CA CYS A 82 -7.92 -3.45 4.23
C CYS A 82 -8.11 -3.64 2.71
N GLY A 83 -9.05 -4.48 2.31
CA GLY A 83 -9.29 -4.80 0.90
C GLY A 83 -8.25 -5.77 0.31
N ILE A 84 -8.02 -5.65 -1.00
CA ILE A 84 -7.14 -6.54 -1.75
C ILE A 84 -5.78 -5.89 -1.95
N ASN A 85 -4.74 -6.49 -1.37
CA ASN A 85 -3.36 -6.00 -1.45
C ASN A 85 -2.38 -7.10 -1.85
N THR A 86 -2.89 -8.21 -2.42
CA THR A 86 -2.07 -9.32 -2.92
C THR A 86 -1.07 -8.81 -3.96
N GLY A 87 0.20 -9.19 -3.79
CA GLY A 87 1.32 -8.77 -4.64
C GLY A 87 2.02 -7.50 -4.17
N GLN A 88 1.46 -6.76 -3.20
CA GLN A 88 2.11 -5.57 -2.63
C GLN A 88 3.04 -5.94 -1.46
N HIS A 89 3.83 -4.97 -1.01
CA HIS A 89 4.71 -5.09 0.15
C HIS A 89 4.76 -3.80 0.93
N ILE A 90 5.20 -3.89 2.19
CA ILE A 90 5.45 -2.74 3.06
C ILE A 90 6.76 -2.90 3.85
N TYR A 91 7.37 -1.79 4.22
CA TYR A 91 8.53 -1.70 5.11
C TYR A 91 8.16 -0.92 6.38
N MET A 92 8.69 -1.38 7.50
CA MET A 92 8.51 -0.75 8.80
C MET A 92 9.87 -0.58 9.45
N ASP A 93 10.21 0.66 9.83
CA ASP A 93 11.41 0.93 10.61
C ASP A 93 11.20 0.46 12.05
N VAL A 94 12.12 -0.39 12.53
CA VAL A 94 12.10 -0.94 13.89
C VAL A 94 13.40 -0.70 14.64
N ASP A 95 14.34 0.08 14.10
CA ASP A 95 15.68 0.30 14.67
C ASP A 95 15.67 0.90 16.09
N THR A 96 14.69 1.75 16.40
CA THR A 96 14.53 2.39 17.71
C THR A 96 13.61 1.66 18.68
N VAL A 97 12.93 0.59 18.25
CA VAL A 97 12.01 -0.18 19.10
C VAL A 97 12.61 -1.52 19.51
N THR A 98 12.44 -1.88 20.77
CA THR A 98 12.88 -3.18 21.31
C THR A 98 11.90 -4.30 20.97
N GLY A 99 10.67 -3.95 20.59
CA GLY A 99 9.58 -4.89 20.36
C GLY A 99 8.81 -5.25 21.64
N PRO A 100 7.86 -6.20 21.54
CA PRO A 100 7.51 -6.93 20.32
C PRO A 100 6.68 -6.08 19.33
N LEU A 101 6.85 -6.34 18.04
CA LEU A 101 5.94 -5.85 17.01
C LEU A 101 4.77 -6.83 16.91
N GLN A 102 3.54 -6.36 16.69
CA GLN A 102 2.40 -7.26 16.48
C GLN A 102 1.69 -6.93 15.17
N LEU A 103 1.35 -8.00 14.45
CA LEU A 103 0.48 -7.94 13.28
C LEU A 103 -0.91 -8.40 13.71
N ASN A 104 -1.90 -7.53 13.58
CA ASN A 104 -3.26 -7.78 14.00
C ASN A 104 -4.16 -7.83 12.76
N MET A 105 -4.82 -8.97 12.55
CA MET A 105 -5.85 -9.15 11.54
C MET A 105 -7.21 -9.23 12.24
N LEU A 106 -8.05 -8.23 12.04
CA LEU A 106 -9.39 -8.16 12.60
C LEU A 106 -10.41 -8.29 11.46
N THR A 107 -11.35 -9.22 11.57
CA THR A 107 -12.48 -9.35 10.65
C THR A 107 -13.79 -9.34 11.44
N MET A 108 -14.72 -8.49 11.04
CA MET A 108 -15.92 -8.15 11.83
C MET A 108 -17.23 -8.62 11.20
N ARG A 109 -17.18 -9.32 10.06
CA ARG A 109 -18.37 -9.88 9.39
C ARG A 109 -18.25 -11.38 9.16
N ASN A 110 -19.36 -12.10 9.33
CA ASN A 110 -19.43 -13.54 9.05
C ASN A 110 -19.84 -13.83 7.59
N ASN A 111 -19.63 -15.08 7.16
CA ASN A 111 -20.01 -15.63 5.85
C ASN A 111 -19.38 -14.92 4.64
N LEU A 112 -18.21 -14.31 4.80
CA LEU A 112 -17.48 -13.69 3.70
C LEU A 112 -16.05 -14.27 3.71
N PRO A 113 -15.54 -14.84 2.60
CA PRO A 113 -14.23 -15.46 2.60
C PRO A 113 -13.11 -14.41 2.67
N ARG A 114 -12.14 -14.63 3.55
CA ARG A 114 -10.88 -13.88 3.64
C ARG A 114 -9.72 -14.85 3.57
N SER A 115 -8.62 -14.42 3.00
CA SER A 115 -7.39 -15.21 2.94
C SER A 115 -6.19 -14.31 3.10
N PHE A 116 -5.22 -14.74 3.90
CA PHE A 116 -3.97 -14.01 4.02
C PHE A 116 -2.78 -14.95 4.22
N LYS A 117 -1.69 -14.62 3.53
CA LYS A 117 -0.36 -15.18 3.66
C LYS A 117 0.65 -14.07 3.45
N ILE A 118 1.29 -13.66 4.52
CA ILE A 118 2.21 -12.53 4.56
C ILE A 118 3.58 -13.04 4.91
N LYS A 119 4.56 -12.87 4.03
CA LYS A 119 5.96 -13.19 4.34
C LYS A 119 6.55 -12.07 5.20
N ILE A 120 7.24 -12.45 6.26
CA ILE A 120 7.92 -11.54 7.18
C ILE A 120 9.41 -11.70 6.98
N THR A 121 10.07 -10.61 6.57
CA THR A 121 11.52 -10.55 6.43
C THR A 121 12.08 -9.51 7.40
N GLN A 122 12.89 -9.94 8.34
CA GLN A 122 13.64 -9.09 9.26
C GLN A 122 14.97 -8.69 8.61
N ILE A 123 15.18 -7.39 8.42
CA ILE A 123 16.29 -6.81 7.68
C ILE A 123 17.24 -6.16 8.68
N LYS A 124 18.51 -6.56 8.62
CA LYS A 124 19.58 -5.96 9.42
C LYS A 124 20.05 -4.65 8.81
N LYS A 125 20.53 -3.74 9.65
CA LYS A 125 21.17 -2.50 9.23
C LYS A 125 22.33 -2.77 8.27
N GLY A 126 22.42 -1.98 7.19
CA GLY A 126 23.41 -2.12 6.13
C GLY A 126 23.15 -3.28 5.17
N SER A 127 22.03 -4.00 5.31
CA SER A 127 21.63 -5.03 4.36
C SER A 127 21.38 -4.41 2.98
N PRO A 128 21.75 -5.07 1.88
CA PRO A 128 21.35 -4.66 0.53
C PRO A 128 19.84 -4.62 0.33
N LEU A 129 19.03 -5.19 1.23
CA LEU A 129 17.57 -5.13 1.18
C LEU A 129 16.97 -3.97 1.99
N GLU A 130 17.79 -3.24 2.74
CA GLU A 130 17.35 -2.09 3.54
C GLU A 130 16.77 -1.00 2.62
N ALA A 131 15.57 -0.54 2.97
CA ALA A 131 14.93 0.61 2.36
C ALA A 131 15.43 1.89 3.02
N PRO A 132 15.40 3.05 2.33
CA PRO A 132 15.63 4.32 3.01
C PRO A 132 14.61 4.52 4.13
N ARG A 133 15.01 5.26 5.18
CA ARG A 133 14.15 5.53 6.33
C ARG A 133 12.84 6.20 5.91
N ASN A 134 11.74 5.83 6.56
CA ASN A 134 10.38 6.30 6.26
C ASN A 134 9.84 5.96 4.86
N CYS A 135 10.52 5.11 4.09
CA CYS A 135 9.97 4.57 2.85
C CYS A 135 9.03 3.40 3.17
N PHE A 136 7.72 3.61 3.05
CA PHE A 136 6.74 2.58 3.38
C PHE A 136 6.66 1.49 2.31
N GLN A 137 6.85 1.85 1.04
CA GLN A 137 7.12 0.88 -0.03
C GLN A 137 8.45 1.23 -0.70
N TYR A 138 9.23 0.19 -1.02
CA TYR A 138 10.50 0.37 -1.71
C TYR A 138 10.61 -0.56 -2.91
N TYR A 139 10.66 0.04 -4.10
CA TYR A 139 10.76 -0.64 -5.39
C TYR A 139 12.19 -0.56 -5.94
N ARG A 140 12.57 -1.56 -6.73
CA ARG A 140 13.89 -1.71 -7.35
C ARG A 140 13.73 -2.17 -8.79
N GLY A 141 14.81 -2.09 -9.57
CA GLY A 141 14.79 -2.45 -10.97
C GLY A 141 14.44 -1.29 -11.88
N VAL A 142 14.49 -1.55 -13.18
CA VAL A 142 14.42 -0.52 -14.24
C VAL A 142 13.00 -0.28 -14.76
N GLN A 143 12.06 -1.13 -14.38
CA GLN A 143 10.64 -1.05 -14.73
C GLN A 143 9.80 -1.78 -13.67
N GLY A 144 8.55 -1.37 -13.50
CA GLY A 144 7.60 -2.00 -12.59
C GLY A 144 6.27 -1.26 -12.58
N SER A 145 5.34 -1.76 -11.78
CA SER A 145 4.03 -1.14 -11.57
C SER A 145 3.89 -0.75 -10.11
N ILE A 146 3.20 0.36 -9.87
CA ILE A 146 2.85 0.86 -8.54
C ILE A 146 1.35 1.03 -8.54
N GLU A 147 0.71 0.56 -7.48
CA GLU A 147 -0.73 0.68 -7.26
C GLU A 147 -0.98 1.14 -5.82
N SER A 148 -2.10 1.83 -5.58
CA SER A 148 -2.52 2.13 -4.23
C SER A 148 -2.93 0.84 -3.51
N PHE A 149 -2.96 0.88 -2.18
CA PHE A 149 -3.64 -0.18 -1.42
C PHE A 149 -5.12 -0.26 -1.85
N ASN A 150 -5.67 -1.47 -1.90
CA ASN A 150 -7.02 -1.78 -2.38
C ASN A 150 -7.30 -1.30 -3.82
N TYR A 151 -6.29 -1.27 -4.68
CA TYR A 151 -6.46 -0.94 -6.10
C TYR A 151 -7.12 -2.07 -6.91
N GLN A 152 -6.77 -3.32 -6.59
CA GLN A 152 -7.27 -4.48 -7.33
C GLN A 152 -8.73 -4.78 -6.98
N ALA A 153 -9.50 -5.19 -7.98
CA ALA A 153 -10.81 -5.80 -7.78
C ALA A 153 -10.68 -7.33 -7.78
N MET A 154 -11.42 -8.02 -6.91
CA MET A 154 -11.46 -9.49 -6.93
C MET A 154 -12.21 -9.96 -8.17
N LYS A 155 -11.51 -10.58 -9.11
CA LYS A 155 -12.14 -11.26 -10.24
C LYS A 155 -12.78 -12.56 -9.75
N GLY A 156 -14.09 -12.70 -9.95
CA GLY A 156 -14.80 -13.97 -9.77
C GLY A 156 -15.35 -14.27 -8.37
N SER A 157 -15.24 -13.35 -7.40
CA SER A 157 -15.98 -13.46 -6.15
C SER A 157 -17.30 -12.68 -6.25
N ASN A 158 -18.42 -13.25 -5.78
CA ASN A 158 -19.70 -12.55 -5.62
C ASN A 158 -19.67 -11.47 -4.51
N LEU A 159 -18.48 -11.05 -4.06
CA LEU A 159 -18.30 -10.06 -3.03
C LEU A 159 -18.25 -8.66 -3.65
N PRO A 160 -18.92 -7.67 -3.07
CA PRO A 160 -18.75 -6.26 -3.45
C PRO A 160 -17.44 -5.73 -2.87
N ILE A 161 -16.29 -6.22 -3.34
CA ILE A 161 -15.01 -5.57 -3.03
C ILE A 161 -14.83 -4.46 -4.07
N ILE A 162 -15.15 -3.25 -3.64
CA ILE A 162 -15.05 -2.05 -4.45
C ILE A 162 -13.60 -1.54 -4.31
N PRO A 163 -12.83 -1.49 -5.41
CA PRO A 163 -11.52 -0.86 -5.38
C PRO A 163 -11.68 0.62 -5.06
N GLY A 164 -10.72 1.15 -4.32
CA GLY A 164 -10.77 2.53 -3.84
C GLY A 164 -9.71 2.78 -2.79
N TYR A 165 -9.13 3.97 -2.84
CA TYR A 165 -8.13 4.39 -1.86
C TYR A 165 -8.77 4.63 -0.48
N MET A 166 -7.97 4.49 0.56
CA MET A 166 -8.41 4.68 1.95
C MET A 166 -8.16 6.11 2.39
N ASN A 167 -8.99 6.58 3.31
CA ASN A 167 -8.84 7.87 3.96
C ASN A 167 -7.59 7.87 4.86
N ASN A 168 -6.98 9.04 5.04
CA ASN A 168 -5.87 9.26 5.97
C ASN A 168 -4.61 8.41 5.68
N LEU A 169 -4.44 7.93 4.45
CA LEU A 169 -3.18 7.32 4.04
C LEU A 169 -2.14 8.41 3.76
N ASN A 170 -1.07 8.42 4.55
CA ASN A 170 0.09 9.28 4.33
C ASN A 170 1.35 8.41 4.39
N TYR A 171 1.90 8.10 3.22
CA TYR A 171 3.06 7.22 3.11
C TYR A 171 3.90 7.56 1.89
N ALA A 172 5.19 7.26 1.98
CA ALA A 172 6.13 7.44 0.87
C ALA A 172 6.38 6.13 0.14
N ILE A 173 6.38 6.21 -1.20
CA ILE A 173 6.87 5.16 -2.08
C ILE A 173 8.23 5.59 -2.60
N CYS A 174 9.23 4.78 -2.36
CA CYS A 174 10.60 5.02 -2.78
C CYS A 174 10.99 4.07 -3.89
N ILE A 175 11.79 4.55 -4.83
CA ILE A 175 12.30 3.78 -5.96
C ILE A 175 13.82 3.89 -5.95
N HIS A 176 14.49 2.74 -5.97
CA HIS A 176 15.95 2.69 -6.02
C HIS A 176 16.44 3.21 -7.38
N LYS A 177 17.44 4.10 -7.34
CA LYS A 177 18.08 4.61 -8.56
C LYS A 177 19.10 3.58 -9.06
N GLU A 178 18.71 2.81 -10.07
CA GLU A 178 19.60 1.82 -10.67
C GLU A 178 20.76 2.48 -11.45
N PRO A 179 21.97 1.86 -11.45
CA PRO A 179 23.11 2.39 -12.19
C PRO A 179 22.79 2.64 -13.67
N GLY A 180 23.15 3.83 -14.17
CA GLY A 180 22.88 4.23 -15.56
C GLY A 180 21.51 4.88 -15.81
N TYR A 181 20.65 4.99 -14.79
CA TYR A 181 19.34 5.63 -14.88
C TYR A 181 19.31 6.94 -14.07
N CYS A 182 18.82 8.02 -14.69
CA CYS A 182 18.84 9.36 -14.09
C CYS A 182 17.48 9.84 -13.60
N SER A 183 16.38 9.22 -14.03
CA SER A 183 15.00 9.63 -13.76
C SER A 183 14.06 8.44 -13.80
N VAL A 184 12.88 8.60 -13.19
CA VAL A 184 11.77 7.66 -13.27
C VAL A 184 10.62 8.33 -14.02
N THR A 185 10.10 7.67 -15.05
CA THR A 185 8.93 8.13 -15.78
C THR A 185 7.73 7.27 -15.42
N TYR A 186 6.65 7.92 -15.00
CA TYR A 186 5.40 7.33 -14.60
C TYR A 186 4.38 7.45 -15.72
N THR A 187 3.69 6.36 -16.03
CA THR A 187 2.61 6.32 -17.01
C THR A 187 1.40 5.61 -16.42
N SER A 188 0.21 6.10 -16.73
CA SER A 188 -1.06 5.44 -16.40
C SER A 188 -1.69 4.77 -17.63
N THR A 189 -0.85 4.39 -18.59
CA THR A 189 -1.25 3.67 -19.81
C THR A 189 -0.28 2.53 -20.05
N ALA A 190 -0.83 1.35 -20.32
CA ALA A 190 -0.09 0.19 -20.76
C ALA A 190 0.52 0.42 -22.17
N PRO A 191 1.54 -0.37 -22.57
CA PRO A 191 2.14 -0.28 -23.90
C PRO A 191 1.16 -0.52 -25.07
N ASP A 192 0.08 -1.25 -24.83
CA ASP A 192 -0.99 -1.50 -25.81
C ASP A 192 -2.04 -0.38 -25.90
N GLY A 193 -1.86 0.70 -25.11
CA GLY A 193 -2.77 1.84 -25.04
C GLY A 193 -3.88 1.71 -24.01
N THR A 194 -3.98 0.58 -23.29
CA THR A 194 -4.97 0.42 -22.23
C THR A 194 -4.68 1.38 -21.08
N ALA A 195 -5.63 2.25 -20.73
CA ALA A 195 -5.49 3.13 -19.59
C ALA A 195 -5.68 2.35 -18.28
N TYR A 196 -4.75 2.54 -17.34
CA TYR A 196 -4.95 2.14 -15.95
C TYR A 196 -5.77 3.23 -15.25
N PRO A 197 -6.79 2.87 -14.45
CA PRO A 197 -7.51 3.84 -13.66
C PRO A 197 -6.57 4.66 -12.76
N PHE A 198 -6.68 5.97 -12.84
CA PHE A 198 -6.08 6.94 -11.92
C PHE A 198 -7.21 7.86 -11.47
N GLN A 199 -7.49 7.91 -10.18
CA GLN A 199 -8.58 8.71 -9.64
C GLN A 199 -8.27 9.16 -8.21
N LEU A 200 -8.14 10.48 -8.03
CA LEU A 200 -8.02 11.14 -6.73
C LEU A 200 -8.96 12.34 -6.73
N THR A 201 -10.02 12.27 -5.94
CA THR A 201 -11.13 13.23 -6.04
C THR A 201 -10.95 14.33 -5.02
N ASN A 202 -11.06 15.59 -5.45
CA ASN A 202 -11.13 16.74 -4.55
C ASN A 202 -12.43 17.49 -4.83
N VAL A 203 -13.10 17.97 -3.79
CA VAL A 203 -14.37 18.69 -3.86
C VAL A 203 -14.27 20.01 -3.09
N ASP A 204 -15.07 21.00 -3.48
CA ASP A 204 -15.23 22.22 -2.70
C ASP A 204 -16.15 22.02 -1.46
N GLN A 205 -16.41 23.12 -0.74
CA GLN A 205 -17.24 23.10 0.46
C GLN A 205 -18.71 22.71 0.18
N ASP A 206 -19.17 22.89 -1.05
CA ASP A 206 -20.52 22.54 -1.50
C ASP A 206 -20.57 21.11 -2.07
N GLY A 207 -19.44 20.40 -2.12
CA GLY A 207 -19.32 19.04 -2.62
C GLY A 207 -19.19 18.96 -4.14
N HIS A 208 -18.94 20.06 -4.83
CA HIS A 208 -18.70 20.07 -6.27
C HIS A 208 -17.25 19.69 -6.59
N PRO A 209 -16.99 18.91 -7.65
CA PRO A 209 -15.63 18.56 -8.04
C PRO A 209 -14.79 19.82 -8.33
N LEU A 210 -13.61 19.94 -7.69
CA LEU A 210 -12.65 20.99 -8.01
C LEU A 210 -12.06 20.83 -9.42
N ILE A 211 -12.00 19.59 -9.88
CA ILE A 211 -11.48 19.21 -11.19
C ILE A 211 -12.65 18.69 -12.03
N PRO A 212 -12.83 19.19 -13.26
CA PRO A 212 -13.87 18.66 -14.14
C PRO A 212 -13.68 17.14 -14.37
N PRO A 213 -14.77 16.36 -14.44
CA PRO A 213 -14.71 14.93 -14.72
C PRO A 213 -13.86 14.61 -15.97
N GLY A 214 -13.08 13.54 -15.90
CA GLY A 214 -12.18 13.12 -16.97
C GLY A 214 -10.89 13.93 -17.14
N GLN A 215 -10.58 14.88 -16.25
CA GLN A 215 -9.37 15.70 -16.32
C GLN A 215 -8.36 15.40 -15.20
N ALA A 216 -7.10 15.72 -15.46
CA ALA A 216 -6.03 15.80 -14.47
C ALA A 216 -6.14 17.09 -13.65
N GLY A 217 -5.90 16.98 -12.34
CA GLY A 217 -5.59 18.10 -11.48
C GLY A 217 -4.09 18.12 -11.20
N ALA A 218 -3.50 19.31 -11.25
CA ALA A 218 -2.13 19.55 -10.85
C ALA A 218 -2.05 20.79 -9.96
N GLU A 219 -1.04 20.83 -9.10
CA GLU A 219 -0.77 21.91 -8.13
C GLU A 219 -1.76 21.98 -6.96
N ILE A 220 -1.42 22.84 -5.99
CA ILE A 220 -2.09 22.92 -4.70
C ILE A 220 -3.57 23.32 -4.77
N PHE A 221 -3.97 24.13 -5.75
CA PHE A 221 -5.35 24.62 -5.85
C PHE A 221 -6.31 23.58 -6.41
N ASN A 222 -5.84 22.72 -7.32
CA ASN A 222 -6.66 21.62 -7.85
C ASN A 222 -6.61 20.40 -6.93
N CYS A 223 -5.50 20.21 -6.23
CA CYS A 223 -5.23 19.06 -5.37
C CYS A 223 -4.94 19.46 -3.91
N PRO A 224 -5.89 20.12 -3.21
CA PRO A 224 -5.67 20.58 -1.84
C PRO A 224 -5.63 19.43 -0.82
N ASP A 225 -6.47 18.41 -1.00
CA ASP A 225 -6.75 17.37 -0.01
C ASP A 225 -6.15 16.02 -0.41
N ASP A 226 -6.67 15.40 -1.47
CA ASP A 226 -6.25 14.09 -1.96
C ASP A 226 -5.28 14.25 -3.14
N TYR A 227 -4.04 13.78 -2.98
CA TYR A 227 -3.02 13.88 -4.00
C TYR A 227 -1.90 12.85 -3.83
N ILE A 228 -1.20 12.60 -4.94
CA ILE A 228 0.18 12.10 -4.90
C ILE A 228 1.14 13.25 -5.19
N VAL A 229 2.38 13.13 -4.71
CA VAL A 229 3.44 14.09 -5.03
C VAL A 229 4.51 13.41 -5.88
N ILE A 230 4.76 13.95 -7.06
CA ILE A 230 5.89 13.56 -7.90
C ILE A 230 6.69 14.82 -8.20
N ASN A 231 8.00 14.79 -7.91
CA ASN A 231 8.91 15.93 -8.12
C ASN A 231 8.42 17.25 -7.47
N GLY A 232 7.75 17.16 -6.32
CA GLY A 232 7.19 18.31 -5.60
C GLY A 232 5.85 18.81 -6.10
N ILE A 233 5.32 18.28 -7.22
CA ILE A 233 4.03 18.67 -7.79
C ILE A 233 2.95 17.73 -7.25
N ARG A 234 1.86 18.31 -6.75
CA ARG A 234 0.65 17.57 -6.36
C ARG A 234 -0.15 17.21 -7.60
N LEU A 235 -0.53 15.94 -7.72
CA LEU A 235 -1.33 15.41 -8.83
C LEU A 235 -2.56 14.68 -8.31
N CYS A 236 -3.68 14.90 -8.98
CA CYS A 236 -4.98 14.33 -8.64
C CYS A 236 -5.91 14.33 -9.87
N GLY A 237 -7.21 14.11 -9.69
CA GLY A 237 -8.19 14.00 -10.78
C GLY A 237 -8.23 12.61 -11.39
N GLU A 238 -8.70 12.51 -12.63
CA GLU A 238 -8.96 11.24 -13.34
C GLU A 238 -7.92 10.92 -14.42
N ARG A 239 -6.88 11.76 -14.55
CA ARG A 239 -5.78 11.57 -15.49
C ARG A 239 -4.45 11.85 -14.79
N LEU A 240 -3.41 11.14 -15.18
CA LEU A 240 -2.04 11.45 -14.78
C LEU A 240 -1.45 12.45 -15.77
N ASN A 241 -1.33 13.71 -15.39
CA ASN A 241 -0.67 14.76 -16.18
C ASN A 241 -0.22 15.90 -15.26
N ASP A 242 1.08 16.24 -15.26
CA ASP A 242 1.68 17.34 -14.50
C ASP A 242 1.90 18.60 -15.34
N ALA A 243 1.37 18.63 -16.58
CA ALA A 243 1.55 19.70 -17.56
C ALA A 243 3.01 19.96 -18.00
N SER A 244 3.97 19.13 -17.60
CA SER A 244 5.38 19.30 -17.99
C SER A 244 5.65 18.97 -19.46
N VAL A 245 4.86 18.05 -20.02
CA VAL A 245 4.94 17.63 -21.43
C VAL A 245 3.88 18.34 -22.28
N GLN A 246 2.61 18.33 -21.84
CA GLN A 246 1.50 18.91 -22.59
C GLN A 246 0.39 19.43 -21.66
N LEU A 247 -0.14 20.62 -21.98
CA LEU A 247 -1.18 21.32 -21.20
C LEU A 247 -2.61 20.76 -21.39
N ASP A 248 -2.77 19.64 -22.10
CA ASP A 248 -4.07 19.00 -22.30
C ASP A 248 -4.41 18.08 -21.12
N PHE A 249 -5.09 18.61 -20.12
CA PHE A 249 -5.48 17.88 -18.91
C PHE A 249 -6.54 16.80 -19.15
N THR A 250 -7.17 16.72 -20.34
CA THR A 250 -8.17 15.68 -20.64
C THR A 250 -7.55 14.31 -20.95
N ARG A 251 -6.22 14.24 -21.07
CA ARG A 251 -5.45 13.05 -21.43
C ARG A 251 -4.36 12.75 -20.42
N ASN A 252 -3.97 11.48 -20.36
CA ASN A 252 -2.79 11.04 -19.62
C ASN A 252 -1.52 11.46 -20.39
N TYR A 253 -0.53 12.01 -19.69
CA TYR A 253 0.81 12.22 -20.20
C TYR A 253 1.86 11.68 -19.22
N PRO A 254 3.02 11.22 -19.71
CA PRO A 254 4.08 10.74 -18.83
C PRO A 254 4.57 11.84 -17.88
N VAL A 255 4.68 11.51 -16.59
CA VAL A 255 5.24 12.40 -15.56
C VAL A 255 6.64 11.89 -15.23
N THR A 256 7.65 12.75 -15.20
CA THR A 256 9.04 12.33 -14.94
C THR A 256 9.58 12.93 -13.65
N GLY A 257 9.91 12.08 -12.67
CA GLY A 257 10.64 12.44 -11.46
C GLY A 257 12.15 12.25 -11.65
N LYS A 258 12.96 13.16 -11.10
CA LYS A 258 14.43 13.12 -11.15
C LYS A 258 15.05 12.84 -9.79
#